data_AF-A0A0G8L8Y3-F1
#
_entry.id   AF-A0A0G8L8Y3-F1
#
_cell.length_a   1.000
_cell.length_b   1.000
_cell.length_c   1.000
_cell.angle_alpha   90.00
_cell.angle_beta   90.00
_cell.angle_gamma   90.00
#
_symmetry.space_group_name_H-M   'P 1'
#
loop_
_entity.id
_entity.type
_entity.pdbx_description
1 polymer ?
#
loop_
_entity_poly.entity_id
_entity_poly.type
_entity_poly.pdbx_seq_one_letter_code
_entity_poly.pdbx_strand_id
1 'polypeptide(L)'
;MTSDPIPVSRPLPLQLFDCVQADDLDGALALGLMEYLPDPRDDLLDAACPQVSVVLLAAQQRLRDAWAARERYRARAARLQRRAAERDARRTPAPAPSQPVAAALPPLAAAILARAKAKAAGGTQP
;
A
#
# COMPACT_ATOMS: atom_id res chain seq x y z
N MET A 1 25.95 -37.61 -40.08
CA MET A 1 25.08 -36.55 -40.63
C MET A 1 24.01 -36.26 -39.59
N THR A 2 24.33 -35.44 -38.60
CA THR A 2 23.43 -35.08 -37.49
C THR A 2 23.02 -33.62 -37.68
N SER A 3 21.89 -33.41 -38.35
CA SER A 3 21.23 -32.11 -38.31
C SER A 3 20.52 -32.05 -36.96
N ASP A 4 21.15 -31.39 -36.00
CA ASP A 4 20.49 -30.96 -34.77
C ASP A 4 19.43 -29.92 -35.17
N PRO A 5 18.13 -30.15 -34.92
CA PRO A 5 17.12 -29.16 -35.25
C PRO A 5 17.31 -27.98 -34.30
N ILE A 6 17.73 -26.83 -34.85
CA ILE A 6 17.66 -25.54 -34.17
C ILE A 6 16.22 -25.45 -33.62
N PRO A 7 16.01 -25.31 -32.29
CA PRO A 7 14.67 -25.19 -31.76
C PRO A 7 14.08 -23.91 -32.34
N VAL A 8 13.18 -24.07 -33.31
CA VAL A 8 12.38 -22.96 -33.83
C VAL A 8 11.63 -22.40 -32.65
N SER A 9 12.01 -21.19 -32.22
CA SER A 9 11.35 -20.52 -31.11
C SER A 9 9.86 -20.49 -31.39
N ARG A 10 9.07 -21.21 -30.58
CA ARG A 10 7.62 -21.27 -30.71
C ARG A 10 7.08 -19.84 -30.73
N PRO A 11 6.14 -19.47 -31.61
CA PRO A 11 5.63 -18.10 -31.66
C PRO A 11 5.03 -17.71 -30.30
N LEU A 12 5.19 -16.44 -29.92
CA LEU A 12 4.81 -15.91 -28.60
C LEU A 12 3.35 -16.22 -28.19
N PRO A 13 2.33 -16.11 -29.07
CA PRO A 13 0.95 -16.49 -28.72
C PRO A 13 0.83 -17.93 -28.24
N LEU A 14 1.55 -18.86 -28.87
CA LEU A 14 1.52 -20.27 -28.47
C LEU A 14 2.31 -20.54 -27.19
N GLN A 15 3.42 -19.82 -26.95
CA GLN A 15 4.13 -19.89 -25.67
C GLN A 15 3.26 -19.41 -24.51
N LEU A 16 2.57 -18.28 -24.68
CA LEU A 16 1.61 -17.77 -23.71
C LEU A 16 0.48 -18.78 -23.46
N PHE A 17 -0.03 -19.39 -24.54
CA PHE A 17 -1.08 -20.39 -24.45
C PHE A 17 -0.65 -21.62 -23.65
N ASP A 18 0.56 -22.13 -23.89
CA ASP A 18 1.12 -23.24 -23.13
C ASP A 18 1.22 -22.91 -21.63
N CYS A 19 1.72 -21.73 -21.29
CA CYS A 19 1.80 -21.27 -19.89
C CYS A 19 0.41 -21.20 -19.24
N VAL A 20 -0.57 -20.61 -19.92
CA VAL A 20 -1.96 -20.51 -19.41
C VAL A 20 -2.59 -21.90 -19.24
N GLN A 21 -2.36 -22.83 -20.17
CA GLN A 21 -2.87 -24.20 -20.10
C GLN A 21 -2.20 -25.01 -18.98
N ALA A 22 -0.93 -24.73 -18.68
CA ALA A 22 -0.20 -25.31 -17.57
C ALA A 22 -0.52 -24.65 -16.20
N ASP A 23 -1.42 -23.66 -16.17
CA ASP A 23 -1.72 -22.80 -15.01
C ASP A 23 -0.47 -22.05 -14.47
N ASP A 24 0.56 -21.90 -15.31
CA ASP A 24 1.77 -21.11 -15.03
C ASP A 24 1.55 -19.64 -15.40
N LEU A 25 0.76 -18.96 -14.57
CA LEU A 25 0.43 -17.55 -14.78
C LEU A 25 1.65 -16.64 -14.56
N ASP A 26 2.61 -17.04 -13.72
CA ASP A 26 3.83 -16.26 -13.48
C ASP A 26 4.74 -16.28 -14.72
N GLY A 27 4.91 -17.45 -15.34
CA GLY A 27 5.59 -17.58 -16.63
C GLY A 27 4.88 -16.79 -17.74
N ALA A 28 3.55 -16.87 -17.81
CA ALA A 28 2.78 -16.10 -18.79
C ALA A 28 2.92 -14.58 -18.59
N LEU A 29 2.91 -14.10 -17.34
CA LEU A 29 3.13 -12.69 -17.02
C LEU A 29 4.55 -12.23 -17.37
N ALA A 30 5.57 -13.06 -17.13
CA ALA A 30 6.94 -12.77 -17.54
C ALA A 30 7.10 -12.63 -19.06
N LEU A 31 6.30 -13.37 -19.83
CA LEU A 31 6.22 -13.28 -21.29
C LEU A 31 5.36 -12.10 -21.81
N GLY A 32 4.72 -11.34 -20.92
CA GLY A 32 3.91 -10.17 -21.29
C GLY A 32 2.45 -10.48 -21.62
N LEU A 33 1.83 -11.45 -20.94
CA LEU A 33 0.41 -11.81 -21.13
C LEU A 33 -0.54 -10.61 -21.06
N MET A 34 -0.24 -9.60 -20.23
CA MET A 34 -1.11 -8.44 -20.04
C MET A 34 -0.99 -7.40 -21.14
N GLU A 35 0.14 -7.38 -21.84
CA GLU A 35 0.48 -6.53 -22.97
C GLU A 35 0.12 -7.18 -24.31
N TYR A 36 -0.17 -8.49 -24.31
CA TYR A 36 -0.54 -9.25 -25.49
C TYR A 36 -1.81 -8.69 -26.15
N LEU A 37 -1.68 -8.35 -27.44
CA LEU A 37 -2.76 -7.92 -28.32
C LEU A 37 -3.13 -9.09 -29.26
N PRO A 38 -4.39 -9.56 -29.26
CA PRO A 38 -4.80 -10.67 -30.09
C PRO A 38 -4.84 -10.29 -31.58
N ASP A 39 -4.26 -11.14 -32.44
CA ASP A 39 -4.44 -11.08 -33.89
C ASP A 39 -5.25 -12.31 -34.34
N PRO A 40 -6.28 -12.17 -35.22
CA PRO A 40 -7.00 -13.31 -35.79
C PRO A 40 -6.11 -14.37 -36.46
N ARG A 41 -4.89 -14.00 -36.89
CA ARG A 41 -3.90 -14.91 -37.46
C ARG A 41 -3.26 -15.83 -36.43
N ASP A 42 -3.34 -15.49 -35.14
CA ASP A 42 -2.77 -16.30 -34.07
C ASP A 42 -3.49 -17.63 -33.93
N ASP A 43 -4.80 -17.66 -34.18
CA ASP A 43 -5.61 -18.89 -34.19
C ASP A 43 -5.30 -19.79 -35.40
N LEU A 44 -4.54 -19.29 -36.39
CA LEU A 44 -4.08 -20.06 -37.55
C LEU A 44 -2.65 -20.60 -37.38
N LEU A 45 -1.96 -20.24 -36.30
CA LEU A 45 -0.56 -20.66 -36.07
C LEU A 45 -0.44 -22.15 -35.80
N ASP A 46 -1.46 -22.75 -35.17
CA ASP A 46 -1.46 -24.17 -34.83
C ASP A 46 -2.87 -24.76 -35.01
N ALA A 47 -3.00 -25.70 -35.94
CA ALA A 47 -4.26 -26.39 -36.20
C ALA A 47 -4.73 -27.24 -35.01
N ALA A 48 -3.82 -27.64 -34.11
CA ALA A 48 -4.17 -28.39 -32.91
C ALA A 48 -4.75 -27.51 -31.79
N CYS A 49 -4.57 -26.19 -31.87
CA CYS A 49 -5.03 -25.23 -30.87
C CYS A 49 -5.89 -24.15 -31.52
N PRO A 50 -7.10 -24.47 -32.02
CA PRO A 50 -8.03 -23.41 -32.42
C PRO A 50 -8.40 -22.59 -31.18
N GLN A 51 -8.51 -21.26 -31.33
CA GLN A 51 -8.96 -20.31 -30.29
C GLN A 51 -7.90 -19.91 -29.23
N VAL A 52 -6.62 -19.90 -29.60
CA VAL A 52 -5.54 -19.34 -28.76
C VAL A 52 -5.90 -17.94 -28.26
N SER A 53 -6.35 -17.07 -29.17
CA SER A 53 -6.67 -15.67 -28.87
C SER A 53 -7.76 -15.56 -27.79
N VAL A 54 -8.80 -16.40 -27.86
CA VAL A 54 -9.92 -16.42 -26.92
C VAL A 54 -9.47 -16.85 -25.53
N VAL A 55 -8.65 -17.91 -25.45
CA VAL A 55 -8.14 -18.43 -24.16
C VAL A 55 -7.25 -17.39 -23.49
N LEU A 56 -6.35 -16.74 -24.24
CA LEU A 56 -5.49 -15.69 -23.71
C LEU A 56 -6.29 -14.48 -23.22
N LEU A 57 -7.31 -14.04 -23.96
CA LEU A 57 -8.19 -12.96 -23.53
C LEU A 57 -8.98 -13.31 -22.27
N ALA A 58 -9.48 -14.54 -22.16
CA ALA A 58 -10.17 -15.02 -20.96
C ALA A 58 -9.22 -15.03 -19.74
N ALA A 59 -7.96 -15.45 -19.92
CA ALA A 59 -6.94 -15.41 -18.88
C ALA A 59 -6.64 -13.97 -18.43
N GLN A 60 -6.44 -13.04 -19.37
CA GLN A 60 -6.27 -11.62 -19.06
C GLN A 60 -7.47 -11.07 -18.25
N GLN A 61 -8.69 -11.41 -18.65
CA GLN A 61 -9.89 -10.94 -17.95
C GLN A 61 -9.95 -11.48 -16.51
N ARG A 62 -9.70 -12.78 -16.32
CA ARG A 62 -9.66 -13.40 -14.98
C ARG A 62 -8.63 -12.71 -14.06
N LEU A 63 -7.45 -12.37 -14.58
CA LEU A 63 -6.41 -11.65 -13.84
C LEU A 63 -6.87 -10.24 -13.44
N ARG A 64 -7.44 -9.48 -14.38
CA ARG A 64 -8.00 -8.14 -14.11
C ARG A 64 -9.07 -8.19 -13.01
N ASP A 65 -9.96 -9.18 -13.07
CA ASP A 65 -11.01 -9.37 -12.07
C ASP A 65 -10.44 -9.72 -10.68
N ALA A 66 -9.42 -10.58 -10.64
CA ALA A 66 -8.73 -10.94 -9.40
C ALA A 66 -8.05 -9.71 -8.75
N TRP A 67 -7.38 -8.87 -9.56
CA TRP A 67 -6.78 -7.63 -9.07
C TRP A 67 -7.83 -6.64 -8.57
N ALA A 68 -8.92 -6.46 -9.30
CA ALA A 68 -10.03 -5.61 -8.86
C ALA A 68 -10.66 -6.13 -7.54
N ALA A 69 -10.78 -7.44 -7.38
CA ALA A 69 -11.23 -8.05 -6.12
C ALA A 69 -10.26 -7.77 -4.97
N ARG A 70 -8.95 -7.91 -5.21
CA ARG A 70 -7.90 -7.60 -4.23
C ARG A 70 -7.93 -6.14 -3.81
N GLU A 71 -8.12 -5.23 -4.76
CA GLU A 71 -8.20 -3.80 -4.45
C GLU A 71 -9.44 -3.45 -3.63
N ARG A 72 -10.60 -4.03 -3.96
CA ARG A 72 -11.82 -3.90 -3.14
C ARG A 72 -11.62 -4.41 -1.72
N TYR A 73 -10.87 -5.49 -1.55
CA TYR A 73 -10.53 -6.02 -0.22
C TYR A 73 -9.64 -5.03 0.55
N ARG A 74 -8.56 -4.53 -0.08
CA ARG A 74 -7.65 -3.54 0.53
C ARG A 74 -8.38 -2.25 0.94
N ALA A 75 -9.24 -1.73 0.07
CA ALA A 75 -10.03 -0.55 0.36
C ALA A 75 -10.99 -0.76 1.56
N ARG A 76 -11.59 -1.95 1.67
CA ARG A 76 -12.41 -2.33 2.84
C ARG A 76 -11.58 -2.39 4.11
N ALA A 77 -10.42 -3.05 4.07
CA ALA A 77 -9.52 -3.17 5.21
C ALA A 77 -9.07 -1.79 5.72
N ALA A 78 -8.68 -0.88 4.83
CA ALA A 78 -8.31 0.49 5.19
C ALA A 78 -9.46 1.24 5.89
N ARG A 79 -10.71 1.08 5.43
CA ARG A 79 -11.88 1.69 6.09
C ARG A 79 -12.11 1.13 7.50
N LEU A 80 -11.97 -0.18 7.66
CA LEU A 80 -12.12 -0.83 8.98
C LEU A 80 -11.02 -0.39 9.94
N GLN A 81 -9.78 -0.30 9.48
CA GLN A 81 -8.65 0.18 10.28
C GLN A 81 -8.87 1.61 10.77
N ARG A 82 -9.38 2.51 9.91
CA ARG A 82 -9.75 3.88 10.32
C ARG A 82 -10.80 3.90 11.42
N ARG A 83 -11.87 3.10 11.27
CA ARG A 83 -12.92 3.00 12.29
C ARG A 83 -12.41 2.42 13.60
N ALA A 84 -11.51 1.44 13.54
CA ALA A 84 -10.87 0.87 14.72
C ALA A 84 -10.02 1.92 15.45
N ALA A 85 -9.19 2.67 14.72
CA ALA A 85 -8.38 3.75 15.26
C ALA A 85 -9.23 4.86 15.91
N GLU A 86 -10.33 5.27 15.27
CA GLU A 86 -11.26 6.25 15.84
C GLU A 86 -11.89 5.75 17.14
N ARG A 87 -12.28 4.48 17.19
CA ARG A 87 -12.85 3.87 18.40
C ARG A 87 -11.83 3.79 19.53
N ASP A 88 -10.60 3.43 19.23
CA ASP A 88 -9.52 3.41 20.23
C ASP A 88 -9.18 4.83 20.72
N ALA A 89 -9.16 5.83 19.84
CA ALA A 89 -8.99 7.23 20.23
C ALA A 89 -10.10 7.69 21.18
N ARG A 90 -11.37 7.31 20.92
CA ARG A 90 -12.50 7.60 21.82
C ARG A 90 -12.41 6.86 23.16
N ARG A 91 -11.81 5.66 23.18
CA ARG A 91 -11.65 4.83 24.39
C ARG A 91 -10.46 5.26 25.23
N THR A 92 -9.44 5.86 24.63
CA THR A 92 -8.27 6.34 25.34
C THR A 92 -8.69 7.55 26.18
N PRO A 93 -8.62 7.48 27.53
CA PRO A 93 -8.91 8.62 28.37
C PRO A 93 -7.96 9.76 27.99
N ALA A 94 -8.48 10.99 27.92
CA ALA A 94 -7.63 12.15 27.68
C ALA A 94 -6.48 12.14 28.69
N PRO A 95 -5.22 12.36 28.27
CA PRO A 95 -4.11 12.44 29.20
C PRO A 95 -4.48 13.47 30.27
N ALA A 96 -4.37 13.07 31.53
CA ALA A 96 -4.72 13.93 32.66
C ALA A 96 -4.01 15.28 32.46
N PRO A 97 -4.71 16.42 32.59
CA PRO A 97 -4.08 17.71 32.43
C PRO A 97 -2.89 17.74 33.37
N SER A 98 -1.70 17.95 32.80
CA SER A 98 -0.47 18.14 33.55
C SER A 98 -0.79 19.17 34.62
N GLN A 99 -0.75 18.77 35.89
CA GLN A 99 -0.98 19.70 36.99
C GLN A 99 -0.12 20.93 36.73
N PRO A 100 -0.68 22.15 36.77
CA PRO A 100 0.12 23.33 36.55
C PRO A 100 1.24 23.29 37.59
N VAL A 101 2.45 23.00 37.13
CA VAL A 101 3.66 23.23 37.91
C VAL A 101 3.59 24.72 38.18
N ALA A 102 3.20 25.08 39.41
CA ALA A 102 3.19 26.46 39.85
C ALA A 102 4.57 27.00 39.48
N ALA A 103 4.59 27.95 38.53
CA ALA A 103 5.83 28.52 38.04
C ALA A 103 6.53 29.15 39.24
N ALA A 104 7.50 28.42 39.80
CA ALA A 104 8.31 28.91 40.89
C ALA A 104 9.05 30.12 40.32
N LEU A 105 8.73 31.31 40.84
CA LEU A 105 9.42 32.53 40.45
C LEU A 105 10.92 32.29 40.61
N PRO A 106 11.75 32.63 39.59
CA PRO A 106 13.19 32.50 39.72
C PRO A 106 13.64 33.26 40.98
N PRO A 107 14.59 32.72 41.76
CA PRO A 107 14.89 33.17 43.12
C PRO A 107 15.27 34.66 43.19
N LEU A 108 15.85 35.19 42.12
CA LEU A 108 16.17 36.61 41.98
C LEU A 108 14.91 37.50 41.97
N ALA A 109 13.85 37.09 41.27
CA ALA A 109 12.60 37.84 41.21
C ALA A 109 11.87 37.83 42.58
N ALA A 110 11.90 36.69 43.27
CA ALA A 110 11.37 36.59 44.63
C ALA A 110 12.12 37.51 45.61
N ALA A 111 13.45 37.60 45.51
CA ALA A 111 14.27 38.49 46.33
C ALA A 111 13.98 39.98 46.08
N ILE A 112 13.78 40.38 44.82
CA ILE A 112 13.42 41.76 44.45
C ILE A 112 12.04 42.13 45.03
N LEU A 113 11.05 41.24 44.91
CA LEU A 113 9.71 41.47 45.48
C LEU A 113 9.74 41.51 47.02
N ALA A 114 10.52 40.67 47.68
CA ALA A 114 10.69 40.70 49.14
C ALA A 114 11.30 42.04 49.61
N ARG A 115 12.32 42.53 48.90
CA ARG A 115 12.96 43.81 49.20
C ARG A 115 12.04 45.00 48.94
N ALA A 116 11.26 44.95 47.86
CA ALA A 116 10.23 45.95 47.56
C ALA A 116 9.12 45.96 48.62
N LYS A 117 8.67 44.79 49.08
CA LYS A 117 7.68 44.66 50.16
C LYS A 117 8.21 45.19 51.49
N ALA A 118 9.47 44.91 51.84
CA ALA A 118 10.12 45.46 53.03
C ALA A 118 10.24 46.99 52.96
N LYS A 119 10.57 47.55 51.79
CA LYS A 119 10.61 49.00 51.56
C LYS A 119 9.23 49.65 51.66
N ALA A 120 8.18 48.97 51.21
CA ALA A 120 6.80 49.43 51.32
C ALA A 120 6.23 49.32 52.74
N ALA A 121 6.67 48.34 53.53
CA ALA A 121 6.22 48.11 54.91
C ALA A 121 7.02 48.92 55.96
N GLY A 122 8.22 49.40 55.62
CA GLY A 122 9.14 50.05 56.56
C GLY A 122 9.56 51.47 56.18
N GLY A 123 8.78 52.16 55.35
CA GLY A 123 9.05 53.55 54.99
C GLY A 123 8.62 54.57 56.05
N THR A 124 9.04 54.45 57.31
CA THR A 124 9.00 55.56 58.29
C THR A 124 10.05 55.39 59.40
N GLN A 125 11.13 56.18 59.25
CA GLN A 125 11.99 56.82 60.28
C GLN A 125 13.07 56.04 61.06
N PRO A 126 14.10 56.77 61.57
CA PRO A 126 14.49 58.18 61.31
C PRO A 126 15.60 58.34 60.27
#